data_AF-A0A4Y2X522-F1
#
_entry.id   AF-A0A4Y2X522-F1
#
_cell.length_a   1.000
_cell.length_b   1.000
_cell.length_c   1.000
_cell.angle_alpha   90.00
_cell.angle_beta   90.00
_cell.angle_gamma   90.00
#
_symmetry.space_group_name_H-M   'P 1'
#
loop_
_entity.id
_entity.type
_entity.pdbx_description
1 polymer ?
#
loop_
_entity_poly.entity_id
_entity_poly.type
_entity_poly.pdbx_seq_one_letter_code
_entity_poly.pdbx_strand_id
1 'polypeptide(L)'
;MILFLLKDKSHVGEVSLELQRIALNSGLPVSLRPYRTSPIEKQEIYRQVEKLLQAGLIKRINSIYSSPVILALKRDECKNTRRYIDFRKLNTLCKSDSEQLPLMDILLINYLKKNSSPLWIWHQDIVMRPFIRKFMKMLTSAKILSYMIGSDYHFALK
;
A
#
# COMPACT_ATOMS: atom_id res chain seq x y z
N MET A 1 16.15 -4.44 22.50
CA MET A 1 16.67 -3.90 21.23
C MET A 1 15.48 -3.44 20.41
N ILE A 2 15.11 -2.16 20.53
CA ILE A 2 14.09 -1.53 19.68
C ILE A 2 14.81 -0.99 18.44
N LEU A 3 14.35 -1.43 17.27
CA LEU A 3 14.82 -0.97 15.96
C LEU A 3 14.05 0.31 15.62
N PHE A 4 14.74 1.45 15.49
CA PHE A 4 14.23 2.61 14.77
C PHE A 4 15.12 2.83 13.55
N LEU A 5 14.49 3.08 12.42
CA LEU A 5 15.06 3.08 11.08
C LEU A 5 16.12 4.20 10.88
N LEU A 6 17.29 3.73 10.44
CA LEU A 6 18.11 4.11 9.27
C LEU A 6 18.51 5.57 9.05
N LYS A 7 19.83 5.78 8.96
CA LYS A 7 20.51 6.98 8.47
C LYS A 7 21.59 6.57 7.42
N ASP A 8 21.33 6.86 6.12
CA ASP A 8 22.22 6.98 4.91
C ASP A 8 23.18 5.80 4.51
N LYS A 9 23.73 5.56 3.28
CA LYS A 9 23.64 6.08 1.89
C LYS A 9 24.28 5.03 0.93
N SER A 10 23.55 4.37 0.04
CA SER A 10 24.06 3.82 -1.26
C SER A 10 23.04 2.98 -2.05
N HIS A 11 22.25 2.11 -1.42
CA HIS A 11 21.22 1.30 -2.11
C HIS A 11 20.00 0.93 -1.23
N VAL A 12 19.72 1.71 -0.19
CA VAL A 12 18.53 1.52 0.66
C VAL A 12 17.60 2.70 0.40
N GLY A 13 16.35 2.43 0.02
CA GLY A 13 15.36 3.47 -0.21
C GLY A 13 15.16 4.29 1.06
N GLU A 14 15.44 5.59 0.99
CA GLU A 14 15.19 6.54 2.06
C GLU A 14 13.88 7.27 1.74
N VAL A 15 12.96 7.27 2.71
CA VAL A 15 11.80 8.14 2.66
C VAL A 15 11.99 9.15 3.78
N SER A 16 12.05 10.44 3.43
CA SER A 16 12.13 11.53 4.40
C SER A 16 10.76 11.67 5.10
N LEU A 17 10.52 10.81 6.08
CA LEU A 17 9.34 10.85 6.93
C LEU A 17 9.76 11.28 8.34
N GLU A 18 8.85 11.97 9.03
CA GLU A 18 8.97 12.17 10.46
C GLU A 18 9.02 10.83 11.20
N LEU A 19 9.64 10.84 12.38
CA LEU A 19 9.79 9.63 13.20
C LEU A 19 8.42 9.04 13.55
N GLN A 20 8.14 7.83 13.06
CA GLN A 20 6.89 7.15 13.33
C GLN A 20 6.84 6.67 14.78
N ARG A 21 5.80 7.12 15.50
CA ARG A 21 5.55 6.71 16.89
C ARG A 21 4.61 5.51 16.89
N ILE A 22 5.00 4.44 17.57
CA ILE A 22 4.16 3.25 17.77
C ILE A 22 3.33 3.46 19.04
N ALA A 23 2.00 3.45 18.91
CA ALA A 23 1.09 3.54 20.04
C ALA A 23 0.94 2.17 20.72
N LEU A 24 1.04 2.14 22.05
CA LEU A 24 0.86 0.93 22.87
C LEU A 24 -0.42 1.03 23.69
N ASN A 25 -1.12 -0.09 23.86
CA ASN A 25 -2.31 -0.22 24.71
C ASN A 25 -1.96 -0.29 26.21
N SER A 26 -0.70 -0.58 26.54
CA SER A 26 -0.20 -0.69 27.92
C SER A 26 1.23 -0.15 28.02
N GLY A 27 1.55 0.49 29.15
CA GLY A 27 2.90 0.97 29.46
C GLY A 27 3.85 -0.10 30.01
N LEU A 28 3.38 -1.35 30.16
CA LEU A 28 4.22 -2.43 30.68
C LEU A 28 5.27 -2.87 29.65
N PRO A 29 6.57 -2.90 30.00
CA PRO A 29 7.61 -3.27 29.06
C PRO A 29 7.62 -4.77 28.76
N VAL A 30 7.97 -5.12 27.53
CA VAL A 30 8.18 -6.51 27.10
C VAL A 30 9.67 -6.81 27.14
N SER A 31 10.12 -7.57 28.14
CA SER A 31 11.48 -8.09 28.19
C SER A 31 11.46 -9.61 28.20
N LEU A 32 11.89 -10.19 27.08
CA LEU A 32 11.98 -11.63 26.87
C LEU A 32 13.43 -12.09 26.89
N ARG A 33 13.65 -13.28 27.45
CA ARG A 33 14.95 -13.95 27.44
C ARG A 33 15.30 -14.40 26.02
N PRO A 34 16.57 -14.28 25.60
CA PRO A 34 17.04 -14.88 24.35
C PRO A 34 16.77 -16.39 24.33
N TYR A 35 16.49 -16.93 23.14
CA TYR A 35 16.43 -18.37 22.95
C TYR A 35 17.83 -19.00 23.10
N ARG A 36 17.85 -20.30 23.40
CA ARG A 36 19.10 -21.07 23.36
C ARG A 36 19.55 -21.17 21.90
N THR A 37 20.82 -20.90 21.67
CA THR A 37 21.46 -20.97 20.35
C THR A 37 22.77 -21.74 20.49
N SER A 38 23.09 -22.54 19.49
CA SER A 38 24.42 -23.15 19.36
C SER A 38 25.51 -22.07 19.17
N PRO A 39 26.79 -22.41 19.42
CA PRO A 39 27.90 -21.47 19.19
C PRO A 39 27.96 -20.94 17.76
N ILE A 40 27.66 -21.79 16.77
CA ILE A 40 27.67 -21.46 15.34
C ILE A 40 26.57 -20.44 15.03
N GLU A 41 25.35 -20.68 15.51
CA GLU A 41 24.24 -19.76 15.34
C GLU A 41 24.52 -18.41 16.01
N LYS A 42 25.11 -18.43 17.20
CA LYS A 42 25.48 -17.21 17.93
C LYS A 42 26.49 -16.38 17.15
N GLN A 43 27.51 -17.02 16.58
CA GLN A 43 28.51 -16.37 15.73
C GLN A 43 27.87 -15.74 14.49
N GLU A 44 26.96 -16.46 13.84
CA GLU A 44 26.27 -15.97 12.65
C GLU A 44 25.34 -14.78 12.97
N ILE A 45 24.63 -14.82 14.11
CA ILE A 45 23.84 -13.69 14.59
C ILE A 45 24.73 -12.46 14.78
N TYR A 46 25.88 -12.60 15.45
CA TYR A 46 26.80 -11.48 15.65
C TYR A 46 27.35 -10.94 14.33
N ARG A 47 27.71 -11.81 13.39
CA ARG A 47 28.19 -11.41 12.06
C ARG A 47 27.14 -10.58 11.31
N GLN A 48 25.86 -10.97 11.37
CA GLN A 48 24.78 -10.21 10.74
C GLN A 48 24.53 -8.87 11.47
N VAL A 49 24.56 -8.86 12.80
CA VAL A 49 24.39 -7.64 13.61
C VAL A 49 25.51 -6.63 13.33
N GLU A 50 26.76 -7.09 13.25
CA GLU A 50 27.91 -6.23 12.99
C GLU A 50 27.82 -5.58 11.61
N LYS A 51 27.41 -6.34 10.58
CA LYS A 51 27.14 -5.77 9.25
C LYS A 51 26.08 -4.67 9.29
N LEU A 52 25.01 -4.85 10.05
CA LEU A 52 23.96 -3.85 10.20
C LEU A 52 24.43 -2.61 10.99
N LEU A 53 25.31 -2.78 11.98
CA LEU A 53 25.93 -1.69 12.73
C LEU A 53 26.86 -0.87 11.83
N GLN A 54 27.73 -1.55 11.07
CA GLN A 54 28.66 -0.91 10.13
C GLN A 54 27.92 -0.15 9.03
N ALA A 55 26.78 -0.70 8.57
CA ALA A 55 25.91 -0.03 7.60
C ALA A 55 25.07 1.10 8.20
N GLY A 56 25.20 1.44 9.50
CA GLY A 56 24.42 2.49 10.14
C GLY A 56 22.92 2.19 10.28
N LEU A 57 22.51 0.94 10.03
CA LEU A 57 21.10 0.56 9.99
C LEU A 57 20.52 0.29 11.37
N ILE A 58 21.37 -0.04 12.33
CA ILE A 58 20.99 -0.25 13.73
C ILE A 58 21.97 0.47 14.64
N LYS A 59 21.55 0.73 15.88
CA LYS A 59 22.39 1.28 16.94
C LYS A 59 22.25 0.48 18.22
N ARG A 60 23.31 0.46 19.03
CA ARG A 60 23.28 -0.12 20.38
C ARG A 60 22.47 0.80 21.29
N ILE A 61 21.52 0.24 22.04
CA ILE A 61 20.70 0.97 23.01
C ILE A 61 20.48 0.12 24.25
N ASN A 62 20.38 0.79 25.41
CA ASN A 62 19.88 0.19 26.64
C ASN A 62 18.37 0.40 26.67
N SER A 63 17.61 -0.69 26.56
CA SER A 63 16.16 -0.65 26.38
C SER A 63 15.50 -1.56 27.41
N ILE A 64 14.44 -1.05 28.05
CA ILE A 64 13.56 -1.85 28.91
C ILE A 64 12.77 -2.90 28.13
N TYR A 65 12.72 -2.77 26.80
CA TYR A 65 12.17 -3.77 25.88
C TYR A 65 13.26 -4.67 25.28
N SER A 66 12.99 -5.97 25.26
CA SER A 66 13.82 -7.02 24.67
C SER A 66 12.96 -8.09 24.00
N SER A 67 13.26 -8.37 22.74
CA SER A 67 12.67 -9.47 21.96
C SER A 67 13.78 -10.45 21.57
N PRO A 68 13.53 -11.76 21.62
CA PRO A 68 14.54 -12.76 21.28
C PRO A 68 14.75 -12.82 19.76
N VAL A 69 15.91 -13.33 19.38
CA VAL A 69 16.33 -13.49 17.99
C VAL A 69 16.28 -14.97 17.61
N ILE A 70 15.87 -15.26 16.38
CA ILE A 70 15.80 -16.61 15.80
C ILE A 70 16.57 -16.59 14.47
N LEU A 71 17.33 -17.65 14.19
CA LEU A 71 17.83 -17.90 12.84
C LEU A 71 16.91 -18.90 12.14
N ALA A 72 16.53 -18.61 10.90
CA ALA A 72 15.86 -19.60 10.05
C ALA A 72 16.57 -19.74 8.71
N LEU A 73 16.56 -20.95 8.17
CA LEU A 73 17.14 -21.26 6.87
C LEU A 73 16.24 -20.76 5.75
N LYS A 74 16.85 -20.13 4.74
CA LYS A 74 16.14 -19.82 3.48
C LYS A 74 16.02 -21.11 2.66
N ARG A 75 14.81 -21.39 2.16
CA ARG A 75 14.46 -22.67 1.48
C ARG A 75 15.37 -23.02 0.29
N ASP A 76 15.74 -22.03 -0.52
CA ASP A 76 16.46 -22.27 -1.79
C ASP A 76 17.99 -22.21 -1.65
N GLU A 77 18.48 -21.87 -0.46
CA GLU A 77 19.90 -21.71 -0.18
C GLU A 77 20.16 -22.35 1.18
N CYS A 78 20.40 -23.66 1.23
CA CYS A 78 20.69 -24.41 2.48
C CYS A 78 21.89 -23.85 3.29
N LYS A 79 22.60 -22.85 2.76
CA LYS A 79 23.74 -22.16 3.36
C LYS A 79 23.44 -20.73 3.84
N ASN A 80 22.25 -20.19 3.61
CA ASN A 80 21.93 -18.81 3.92
C ASN A 80 20.86 -18.72 5.03
N THR A 81 21.29 -18.27 6.21
CA THR A 81 20.41 -18.06 7.37
C THR A 81 19.94 -16.62 7.43
N ARG A 82 18.67 -16.42 7.79
CA ARG A 82 18.10 -15.09 8.04
C ARG A 82 17.85 -14.91 9.53
N ARG A 83 18.29 -13.78 10.08
CA ARG A 83 17.98 -13.36 11.44
C ARG A 83 16.58 -12.74 11.50
N TYR A 84 15.72 -13.35 12.31
CA TYR A 84 14.38 -12.86 12.65
C TYR A 84 14.35 -12.37 14.09
N ILE A 85 13.46 -11.42 14.39
CA ILE A 85 13.17 -10.97 15.75
C ILE A 85 11.74 -11.39 16.07
N ASP A 86 11.52 -12.04 17.20
CA ASP A 86 10.17 -12.41 17.63
C ASP A 86 9.46 -11.22 18.29
N PHE A 87 8.64 -10.53 17.49
CA PHE A 87 7.82 -9.42 17.95
C PHE A 87 6.42 -9.82 18.41
N ARG A 88 6.07 -11.11 18.48
CA ARG A 88 4.68 -11.53 18.76
C ARG A 88 4.13 -10.92 20.06
N LYS A 89 4.89 -10.99 21.15
CA LYS A 89 4.49 -10.41 22.45
C LYS A 89 4.49 -8.87 22.45
N LEU A 90 5.32 -8.24 21.62
CA LEU A 90 5.29 -6.78 21.47
C LEU A 90 4.06 -6.35 20.67
N ASN A 91 3.76 -7.06 19.58
CA ASN A 91 2.63 -6.79 18.70
C ASN A 91 1.29 -6.91 19.41
N THR A 92 1.14 -7.79 20.42
CA THR A 92 -0.07 -7.85 21.25
C THR A 92 -0.30 -6.61 22.09
N LEU A 93 0.75 -5.82 22.39
CA LEU A 93 0.63 -4.55 23.10
C LEU A 93 0.46 -3.36 22.16
N CYS A 94 0.88 -3.48 20.91
CA CYS A 94 0.71 -2.42 19.92
C CYS A 94 -0.78 -2.22 19.61
N LYS A 95 -1.20 -0.95 19.48
CA LYS A 95 -2.52 -0.63 18.95
C LYS A 95 -2.56 -1.04 17.48
N SER A 96 -3.57 -1.80 17.07
CA SER A 96 -3.76 -2.17 15.67
C SER A 96 -4.09 -0.93 14.85
N ASP A 97 -3.39 -0.77 13.73
CA ASP A 97 -3.81 0.17 12.70
C ASP A 97 -4.99 -0.43 11.95
N SER A 98 -6.07 0.34 11.78
CA SER A 98 -7.28 -0.12 11.11
C SER A 98 -7.26 0.12 9.60
N GLU A 99 -6.17 0.72 9.08
CA GLU A 99 -6.01 0.96 7.65
C GLU A 99 -5.86 -0.37 6.89
N GLN A 100 -6.90 -0.71 6.13
CA GLN A 100 -6.92 -1.91 5.31
C GLN A 100 -6.14 -1.64 4.02
N LEU A 101 -5.15 -2.48 3.74
CA LEU A 101 -4.57 -2.51 2.41
C LEU A 101 -5.63 -3.01 1.41
N PRO A 102 -5.87 -2.28 0.31
CA PRO A 102 -6.84 -2.71 -0.69
C PRO A 102 -6.41 -4.04 -1.31
N LEU A 103 -7.40 -4.89 -1.62
CA LEU A 103 -7.16 -6.15 -2.33
C LEU A 103 -6.55 -5.89 -3.71
N MET A 104 -5.66 -6.79 -4.14
CA MET A 104 -5.00 -6.68 -5.45
C MET A 104 -6.00 -6.59 -6.61
N ASP A 105 -7.11 -7.34 -6.53
CA ASP A 105 -8.14 -7.31 -7.57
C ASP A 105 -8.83 -5.95 -7.65
N ILE A 106 -9.11 -5.32 -6.50
CA ILE A 106 -9.70 -3.98 -6.44
C ILE A 106 -8.73 -2.96 -7.05
N LEU A 107 -7.44 -3.05 -6.70
CA LEU A 107 -6.40 -2.21 -7.28
C LEU A 107 -6.32 -2.36 -8.81
N LEU A 108 -6.36 -3.60 -9.31
CA LEU A 108 -6.30 -3.90 -10.73
C LEU A 108 -7.54 -3.40 -11.48
N ILE A 109 -8.74 -3.63 -10.94
CA ILE A 109 -10.00 -3.13 -11.52
C ILE A 109 -9.96 -1.60 -11.61
N ASN A 110 -9.52 -0.92 -10.55
CA ASN A 110 -9.43 0.53 -10.54
C ASN A 110 -8.40 1.05 -11.55
N TYR A 111 -7.25 0.37 -11.66
CA TYR A 111 -6.23 0.70 -12.65
C TYR A 111 -6.76 0.52 -14.08
N LEU A 112 -7.42 -0.60 -14.37
CA LEU A 112 -7.99 -0.88 -15.69
C LEU A 112 -9.11 0.11 -16.03
N LYS A 113 -9.99 0.45 -15.09
CA LYS A 113 -11.02 1.49 -15.27
C LYS A 113 -10.41 2.85 -15.58
N LYS A 114 -9.29 3.21 -14.94
CA LYS A 114 -8.61 4.50 -15.14
C LYS A 114 -7.90 4.59 -16.51
N ASN A 115 -7.34 3.49 -17.00
CA ASN A 115 -6.53 3.47 -18.23
C ASN A 115 -7.28 2.94 -19.46
N SER A 116 -8.47 2.36 -19.29
CA SER A 116 -9.34 2.05 -20.41
C SER A 116 -9.94 3.35 -20.93
N SER A 117 -9.36 3.90 -22.01
CA SER A 117 -10.17 4.72 -22.92
C SER A 117 -11.40 3.87 -23.28
N PRO A 118 -12.62 4.41 -23.17
CA PRO A 118 -13.81 3.59 -23.36
C PRO A 118 -13.93 3.24 -24.85
N LEU A 119 -13.23 2.18 -25.27
CA LEU A 119 -13.28 1.60 -26.61
C LEU A 119 -14.71 1.17 -26.97
N TRP A 120 -15.55 0.89 -25.97
CA TRP A 120 -16.98 0.66 -26.15
C TRP A 120 -17.74 1.94 -26.56
N ILE A 121 -17.30 3.15 -26.17
CA ILE A 121 -17.84 4.42 -26.70
C ILE A 121 -17.47 4.57 -28.18
N TRP A 122 -16.28 4.15 -28.58
CA TRP A 122 -15.88 4.13 -30.00
C TRP A 122 -16.69 3.12 -30.83
N HIS A 123 -16.99 1.94 -30.27
CA HIS A 123 -17.76 0.90 -30.95
C HIS A 123 -19.24 1.31 -31.15
N GLN A 124 -19.80 2.10 -30.23
CA GLN A 124 -21.14 2.66 -30.36
C GLN A 124 -21.17 3.88 -31.30
N ASP A 125 -20.14 4.73 -31.26
CA ASP A 125 -20.04 5.90 -32.13
C ASP A 125 -19.77 5.57 -33.60
N ILE A 126 -18.96 4.56 -33.92
CA ILE A 126 -18.63 4.22 -35.32
C ILE A 126 -19.86 3.67 -36.05
N VAL A 127 -20.67 2.84 -35.38
CA VAL A 127 -21.86 2.22 -35.96
C VAL A 127 -23.06 3.18 -35.97
N MET A 128 -23.18 4.07 -34.97
CA MET A 128 -24.31 5.00 -34.86
C MET A 128 -24.12 6.33 -35.59
N ARG A 129 -22.90 6.72 -35.97
CA ARG A 129 -22.63 7.99 -36.70
C ARG A 129 -23.45 8.18 -38.00
N PRO A 130 -23.61 7.17 -38.88
CA PRO A 130 -24.46 7.31 -40.07
C PRO A 130 -25.95 7.46 -39.71
N PHE A 131 -26.39 6.74 -38.68
CA PHE A 131 -27.78 6.71 -38.24
C PHE A 131 -28.20 8.02 -37.56
N ILE A 132 -27.38 8.53 -36.63
CA ILE A 132 -27.62 9.80 -35.92
C ILE A 132 -27.59 10.97 -36.89
N ARG A 133 -26.68 10.98 -37.88
CA ARG A 133 -26.64 12.04 -38.90
C ARG A 133 -27.88 12.03 -39.80
N LYS A 134 -28.40 10.85 -40.14
CA LYS A 134 -29.64 10.69 -40.92
C LYS A 134 -30.87 11.07 -40.09
N PHE A 135 -30.89 10.70 -38.81
CA PHE A 135 -31.95 11.01 -37.85
C PHE A 135 -32.03 12.51 -37.52
N MET A 136 -30.89 13.17 -37.29
CA MET A 136 -30.85 14.62 -37.08
C MET A 136 -31.28 15.39 -38.33
N LYS A 137 -30.86 14.94 -39.53
CA LYS A 137 -31.37 15.51 -40.78
C LYS A 137 -32.89 15.32 -40.91
N MET A 138 -33.43 14.16 -40.54
CA MET A 138 -34.87 13.88 -40.53
C MET A 138 -35.63 14.84 -39.61
N LEU A 139 -35.10 15.13 -38.42
CA LEU A 139 -35.71 16.06 -37.46
C LEU A 139 -35.68 17.53 -37.91
N THR A 140 -34.63 17.96 -38.62
CA THR A 140 -34.60 19.30 -39.25
C THR A 140 -35.43 19.39 -40.53
N SER A 141 -35.71 18.26 -41.21
CA SER A 141 -36.47 18.23 -42.47
C SER A 141 -37.97 18.11 -42.24
N ALA A 142 -38.38 17.54 -41.11
CA ALA A 142 -39.75 17.53 -40.68
C ALA A 142 -40.05 18.85 -39.95
N LYS A 143 -41.21 19.46 -40.21
CA LYS A 143 -41.78 20.61 -39.48
C LYS A 143 -42.08 20.29 -37.99
N ILE A 144 -41.22 19.55 -37.31
CA ILE A 144 -41.36 19.11 -35.92
C ILE A 144 -40.72 20.14 -34.98
N LEU A 145 -39.70 20.88 -35.44
CA LEU A 145 -39.06 21.91 -34.60
C LEU A 145 -39.99 23.09 -34.25
N SER A 146 -40.98 23.42 -35.08
CA SER A 146 -41.94 24.49 -34.75
C SER A 146 -42.98 24.06 -33.70
N TYR A 147 -43.25 22.76 -33.59
CA TYR A 147 -44.18 22.21 -32.58
C TYR A 147 -43.56 22.14 -31.19
N MET A 148 -42.23 22.04 -31.08
CA MET A 148 -41.53 21.93 -29.79
C MET A 148 -41.16 23.27 -29.15
N ILE A 149 -41.33 24.40 -29.84
CA ILE A 149 -41.04 25.75 -29.31
C ILE A 149 -42.34 26.51 -28.97
N GLY A 150 -43.52 25.93 -29.26
CA GLY A 150 -44.81 26.63 -29.28
C GLY A 150 -45.90 26.09 -28.36
N SER A 151 -45.60 25.77 -27.10
CA SER A 151 -46.59 25.68 -26.01
C SER A 151 -45.85 25.51 -24.69
N ASP A 152 -46.09 26.41 -23.73
CA ASP A 152 -45.66 26.32 -22.32
C ASP A 152 -44.54 27.26 -21.85
N TYR A 153 -44.51 28.50 -22.36
CA TYR A 153 -43.99 29.65 -21.59
C TYR A 153 -44.96 30.84 -21.61
N HIS A 154 -46.17 30.62 -21.05
CA HIS A 154 -47.05 31.74 -20.72
C HIS A 154 -47.81 31.50 -19.40
N PHE A 155 -47.07 31.49 -18.30
CA PHE A 155 -47.49 31.76 -16.91
C PHE A 155 -46.22 31.69 -16.05
N ALA A 156 -45.73 32.68 -15.31
CA ALA A 156 -46.05 34.09 -15.11
C ALA A 156 -44.76 34.76 -14.62
N LEU A 157 -44.33 35.84 -15.28
CA LEU A 157 -43.55 36.91 -14.67
C LEU A 157 -44.33 38.20 -14.96
N LYS A 158 -45.24 38.53 -14.05
CA LYS A 158 -45.72 39.89 -13.83
C LYS A 158 -46.24 40.01 -12.41
#